data_AF-W1F7V0-F1
#
_entry.id   AF-W1F7V0-F1
#
_cell.length_a   1.000
_cell.length_b   1.000
_cell.length_c   1.000
_cell.angle_alpha   90.00
_cell.angle_beta   90.00
_cell.angle_gamma   90.00
#
_symmetry.space_group_name_H-M   'P 1'
#
loop_
_entity.id
_entity.type
_entity.pdbx_description
1 polymer ?
#
loop_
_entity_poly.entity_id
_entity_poly.type
_entity_poly.pdbx_seq_one_letter_code
_entity_poly.pdbx_strand_id
1 'polypeptide(L)'
;MAAADLGTWGDLWPVKEPDMLTVIMQRLTALEQSGEMGRKMDAFKERVIRNSLRPPAVPGIGRTEKYGSRLFDPSVRLAADIRDNEGRVFARQGEVMNPLQYVPFNQTLYFINGDDPAQVAWMKRQTPPTLESKIILVQGSIPEMQKSLDSRVYFDQNGVLCQRLGIDQVPARVSAVPGDRFLKVEFIPAEEGRK
;
A
#
# COMPACT_ATOMS: atom_id res chain seq x y z
N MET A 1 6.06 15.44 -25.42
CA MET A 1 7.26 14.57 -25.35
C MET A 1 7.04 13.58 -24.24
N ALA A 2 7.01 12.29 -24.59
CA ALA A 2 6.48 11.21 -23.77
C ALA A 2 7.53 10.61 -22.82
N ALA A 3 7.08 10.26 -21.62
CA ALA A 3 7.87 9.65 -20.55
C ALA A 3 8.21 8.19 -20.89
N ALA A 4 9.46 7.80 -20.64
CA ALA A 4 9.98 6.46 -20.88
C ALA A 4 10.14 5.69 -19.56
N ASP A 5 9.60 4.48 -19.61
CA ASP A 5 9.45 3.46 -18.59
C ASP A 5 10.81 2.85 -18.17
N LEU A 6 11.03 2.73 -16.85
CA LEU A 6 12.25 2.18 -16.25
C LEU A 6 11.85 1.05 -15.29
N GLY A 7 12.08 -0.19 -15.73
CA GLY A 7 12.31 -1.38 -14.90
C GLY A 7 11.44 -1.54 -13.65
N THR A 8 10.34 -2.27 -13.82
CA THR A 8 9.33 -2.70 -12.83
C THR A 8 9.91 -3.16 -11.48
N TRP A 9 10.12 -2.20 -10.58
CA TRP A 9 10.20 -2.44 -9.14
C TRP A 9 8.79 -2.41 -8.59
N GLY A 10 8.08 -3.55 -8.76
CA GLY A 10 6.75 -3.82 -8.21
C GLY A 10 5.80 -2.65 -8.41
N ASP A 11 5.19 -2.57 -9.59
CA ASP A 11 4.07 -1.67 -9.86
C ASP A 11 3.14 -1.65 -8.66
N LEU A 12 3.25 -0.61 -7.84
CA LEU A 12 2.21 -0.22 -6.92
C LEU A 12 1.13 0.36 -7.82
N TRP A 13 0.40 -0.54 -8.48
CA TRP A 13 -0.69 -0.24 -9.37
C TRP A 13 -1.55 0.82 -8.66
N PRO A 14 -1.72 2.03 -9.23
CA PRO A 14 -3.04 2.63 -9.14
C PRO A 14 -3.95 1.52 -9.68
N VAL A 15 -4.86 0.97 -8.87
CA VAL A 15 -5.87 0.06 -9.39
C VAL A 15 -6.67 0.86 -10.41
N LYS A 16 -6.21 0.80 -11.65
CA LYS A 16 -6.73 1.45 -12.84
C LYS A 16 -6.86 0.37 -13.91
N GLU A 17 -7.40 -0.78 -13.49
CA GLU A 17 -8.08 -1.64 -14.44
C GLU A 17 -9.41 -0.96 -14.81
N PRO A 18 -9.89 -1.10 -16.06
CA PRO A 18 -11.19 -0.61 -16.45
C PRO A 18 -12.23 -1.16 -15.47
N ASP A 19 -12.81 -0.21 -14.75
CA ASP A 19 -13.83 -0.30 -13.72
C ASP A 19 -14.51 -1.69 -13.66
N MET A 20 -13.94 -2.62 -12.89
CA MET A 20 -14.53 -3.96 -12.68
C MET A 20 -15.96 -3.84 -12.16
N LEU A 21 -16.28 -2.77 -11.43
CA LEU A 21 -17.64 -2.42 -11.05
C LEU A 21 -18.52 -2.21 -12.27
N THR A 22 -18.07 -1.49 -13.29
CA THR A 22 -18.77 -1.35 -14.58
C THR A 22 -19.00 -2.69 -15.25
N VAL A 23 -18.02 -3.61 -15.24
CA VAL A 23 -18.19 -4.96 -15.80
C VAL A 23 -19.22 -5.78 -15.02
N ILE A 24 -19.16 -5.73 -13.68
CA ILE A 24 -20.12 -6.39 -12.79
C ILE A 24 -21.52 -5.80 -12.97
N MET A 25 -21.63 -4.46 -13.06
CA MET A 25 -22.88 -3.74 -13.29
C MET A 25 -23.48 -4.07 -14.65
N GLN A 26 -22.69 -4.13 -15.72
CA GLN A 26 -23.15 -4.51 -17.05
C GLN A 26 -23.73 -5.93 -17.09
N ARG A 27 -23.06 -6.89 -16.43
CA ARG A 27 -23.56 -8.26 -16.32
C ARG A 27 -24.83 -8.34 -15.46
N LEU A 28 -24.96 -7.49 -14.43
CA LEU A 28 -26.17 -7.40 -13.61
C LEU A 28 -27.35 -6.79 -14.38
N THR A 29 -27.14 -5.70 -15.12
CA THR A 29 -28.18 -5.04 -15.91
C THR A 29 -28.74 -5.97 -17.00
N ALA A 30 -27.88 -6.83 -17.56
CA ALA A 30 -28.30 -7.87 -18.51
C ALA A 30 -29.20 -8.94 -17.86
N LEU A 31 -29.03 -9.20 -16.56
CA LEU A 31 -29.87 -10.14 -15.79
C LEU A 31 -31.16 -9.47 -15.24
N GLU A 32 -31.18 -8.15 -15.09
CA GLU A 32 -32.31 -7.33 -14.60
C GLU A 32 -33.50 -7.30 -15.60
N GLN A 33 -33.24 -7.61 -16.88
CA GLN A 33 -34.26 -7.65 -17.94
C GLN A 33 -35.30 -8.77 -17.76
N SER A 34 -35.14 -9.68 -16.77
CA SER A 34 -36.08 -10.77 -16.50
C SER A 34 -37.19 -10.44 -15.47
N GLY A 35 -37.32 -9.19 -15.02
CA GLY A 35 -38.62 -8.65 -14.58
C GLY A 35 -39.00 -8.69 -13.09
N GLU A 36 -38.17 -9.20 -12.18
CA GLU A 36 -38.39 -9.02 -10.74
C GLU A 36 -37.04 -8.73 -10.10
N MET A 37 -36.90 -7.64 -9.32
CA MET A 37 -35.92 -7.47 -8.19
C MET A 37 -35.35 -6.05 -7.92
N GLY A 38 -35.93 -4.94 -8.41
CA GLY A 38 -35.34 -3.60 -8.25
C GLY A 38 -34.81 -3.22 -6.83
N ARG A 39 -35.54 -3.54 -5.74
CA ARG A 39 -35.10 -3.17 -4.36
C ARG A 39 -34.07 -4.09 -3.73
N LYS A 40 -34.08 -5.39 -4.05
CA LYS A 40 -33.06 -6.33 -3.56
C LYS A 40 -31.75 -6.17 -4.35
N MET A 41 -31.83 -5.62 -5.56
CA MET A 41 -30.69 -5.34 -6.42
C MET A 41 -29.82 -4.19 -5.88
N ASP A 42 -30.41 -3.13 -5.32
CA ASP A 42 -29.62 -2.01 -4.77
C ASP A 42 -28.85 -2.41 -3.50
N ALA A 43 -29.52 -3.09 -2.56
CA ALA A 43 -28.85 -3.62 -1.36
C ALA A 43 -27.79 -4.69 -1.70
N PHE A 44 -28.01 -5.47 -2.77
CA PHE A 44 -27.04 -6.43 -3.28
C PHE A 44 -25.89 -5.75 -4.04
N LYS A 45 -26.15 -4.74 -4.87
CA LYS A 45 -25.15 -3.90 -5.55
C LYS A 45 -24.27 -3.21 -4.50
N GLU A 46 -24.86 -2.59 -3.48
CA GLU A 46 -24.11 -2.02 -2.36
C GLU A 46 -23.26 -3.07 -1.66
N ARG A 47 -23.80 -4.26 -1.38
CA ARG A 47 -23.07 -5.34 -0.70
C ARG A 47 -21.97 -5.95 -1.57
N VAL A 48 -22.17 -6.05 -2.88
CA VAL A 48 -21.18 -6.52 -3.87
C VAL A 48 -20.11 -5.46 -4.08
N ILE A 49 -20.44 -4.18 -4.19
CA ILE A 49 -19.46 -3.09 -4.23
C ILE A 49 -18.62 -3.08 -2.93
N ARG A 50 -19.29 -3.22 -1.78
CA ARG A 50 -18.65 -3.25 -0.46
C ARG A 50 -17.74 -4.47 -0.28
N ASN A 51 -18.10 -5.63 -0.84
CA ASN A 51 -17.32 -6.87 -0.74
C ASN A 51 -16.32 -7.10 -1.90
N SER A 52 -16.54 -6.52 -3.08
CA SER A 52 -15.72 -6.72 -4.29
C SER A 52 -14.47 -5.83 -4.32
N LEU A 53 -14.36 -4.86 -3.42
CA LEU A 53 -13.26 -3.90 -3.34
C LEU A 53 -12.41 -4.09 -2.08
N ARG A 54 -12.46 -5.30 -1.49
CA ARG A 54 -11.72 -5.71 -0.31
C ARG A 54 -10.71 -6.77 -0.70
N PRO A 55 -9.44 -6.41 -0.93
CA PRO A 55 -8.40 -7.39 -1.16
C PRO A 55 -8.25 -8.33 0.05
N PRO A 56 -7.77 -9.57 -0.14
CA PRO A 56 -7.45 -10.46 0.96
C PRO A 56 -6.47 -9.81 1.93
N ALA A 57 -6.70 -9.99 3.24
CA ALA A 57 -5.78 -9.52 4.26
C ALA A 57 -4.40 -10.13 4.08
N VAL A 58 -3.36 -9.34 4.34
CA VAL A 58 -1.98 -9.83 4.35
C VAL A 58 -1.81 -10.80 5.53
N PRO A 59 -1.42 -12.06 5.28
CA PRO A 59 -1.30 -13.05 6.33
C PRO A 59 -0.13 -12.73 7.27
N GLY A 60 -0.29 -13.05 8.56
CA GLY A 60 0.77 -12.94 9.56
C GLY A 60 1.02 -11.54 10.10
N ILE A 61 0.23 -10.54 9.72
CA ILE A 61 0.34 -9.19 10.26
C ILE A 61 -0.51 -9.05 11.53
N GLY A 62 0.17 -8.85 12.66
CA GLY A 62 -0.45 -8.60 13.96
C GLY A 62 -0.73 -7.13 14.24
N ARG A 63 -1.28 -6.85 15.41
CA ARG A 63 -1.42 -5.50 15.95
C ARG A 63 -0.17 -5.11 16.71
N THR A 64 0.32 -3.89 16.51
CA THR A 64 1.42 -3.32 17.30
C THR A 64 0.93 -3.00 18.72
N GLU A 65 1.43 -3.74 19.70
CA GLU A 65 1.08 -3.53 21.12
C GLU A 65 2.11 -2.65 21.87
N LYS A 66 3.36 -2.66 21.42
CA LYS A 66 4.46 -1.90 22.05
C LYS A 66 5.22 -1.12 21.01
N TYR A 67 5.67 0.08 21.38
CA TYR A 67 6.55 0.85 20.52
C TYR A 67 7.86 0.10 20.28
N GLY A 68 8.30 0.09 19.03
CA GLY A 68 9.58 -0.46 18.62
C GLY A 68 10.09 0.25 17.38
N SER A 69 11.40 0.22 17.15
CA SER A 69 11.96 0.72 15.90
C SER A 69 13.21 -0.03 15.51
N ARG A 70 13.51 -0.07 14.22
CA ARG A 70 14.75 -0.62 13.68
C ARG A 70 15.16 0.07 12.38
N LEU A 71 16.44 -0.03 12.08
CA LEU A 71 16.97 0.35 10.77
C LEU A 71 16.80 -0.80 9.79
N PHE A 72 16.55 -0.46 8.53
CA PHE A 72 16.43 -1.37 7.42
C PHE A 72 17.40 -0.93 6.32
N ASP A 73 18.26 -1.85 5.88
CA ASP A 73 19.14 -1.64 4.73
C ASP A 73 18.38 -2.05 3.45
N PRO A 74 17.98 -1.12 2.59
CA PRO A 74 17.27 -1.44 1.36
C PRO A 74 18.21 -1.94 0.25
N SER A 75 19.48 -2.22 0.56
CA SER A 75 20.42 -2.83 -0.38
C SER A 75 19.88 -4.16 -0.91
N VAL A 76 19.89 -4.28 -2.23
CA VAL A 76 19.41 -5.46 -2.95
C VAL A 76 20.51 -6.00 -3.84
N ARG A 77 20.56 -7.32 -3.96
CA ARG A 77 21.38 -7.96 -5.00
C ARG A 77 20.60 -7.90 -6.31
N LEU A 78 21.23 -7.36 -7.35
CA LEU A 78 20.59 -7.19 -8.65
C LEU A 78 20.38 -8.55 -9.32
N ALA A 79 19.13 -8.85 -9.67
CA ALA A 79 18.77 -10.09 -10.35
C ALA A 79 19.14 -10.08 -11.84
N ALA A 80 19.32 -8.89 -12.44
CA ALA A 80 19.70 -8.67 -13.82
C ALA A 80 20.49 -7.35 -13.96
N ASP A 81 21.16 -7.16 -15.08
CA ASP A 81 21.80 -5.89 -15.43
C ASP A 81 20.76 -4.76 -15.51
N ILE A 82 21.10 -3.60 -14.95
CA ILE A 82 20.29 -2.37 -15.06
C ILE A 82 20.94 -1.45 -16.08
N ARG A 83 20.10 -0.97 -17.01
CA ARG A 83 20.50 -0.07 -18.09
C ARG A 83 19.84 1.28 -17.93
N ASP A 84 20.55 2.33 -18.31
CA ASP A 84 19.95 3.66 -18.46
C ASP A 84 19.13 3.75 -19.76
N ASN A 85 18.52 4.90 -19.95
CA ASN A 85 17.72 5.28 -21.11
C ASN A 85 18.52 5.40 -22.41
N GLU A 86 19.86 5.42 -22.36
CA GLU A 86 20.75 5.32 -23.52
C GLU A 86 21.20 3.86 -23.78
N GLY A 87 20.72 2.91 -22.97
CA GLY A 87 21.05 1.48 -23.06
C GLY A 87 22.38 1.10 -22.44
N ARG A 88 23.06 2.01 -21.73
CA ARG A 88 24.32 1.73 -21.05
C ARG A 88 24.04 1.00 -19.74
N VAL A 89 24.75 -0.11 -19.51
CA VAL A 89 24.69 -0.84 -18.24
C VAL A 89 25.41 -0.02 -17.17
N PHE A 90 24.67 0.46 -16.17
CA PHE A 90 25.25 1.21 -15.04
C PHE A 90 25.30 0.41 -13.74
N ALA A 91 24.63 -0.75 -13.69
CA ALA A 91 24.78 -1.72 -12.61
C ALA A 91 24.60 -3.14 -13.16
N ARG A 92 25.44 -4.07 -12.72
CA ARG A 92 25.50 -5.45 -13.27
C ARG A 92 24.74 -6.44 -12.39
N GLN A 93 24.25 -7.50 -13.03
CA GLN A 93 23.68 -8.65 -12.35
C GLN A 93 24.65 -9.16 -11.26
N GLY A 94 24.10 -9.44 -10.08
CA GLY A 94 24.86 -9.91 -8.93
C GLY A 94 25.51 -8.82 -8.09
N GLU A 95 25.57 -7.56 -8.54
CA GLU A 95 26.02 -6.46 -7.70
C GLU A 95 25.04 -6.17 -6.56
N VAL A 96 25.54 -5.67 -5.43
CA VAL A 96 24.73 -5.20 -4.32
C VAL A 96 24.60 -3.69 -4.44
N MET A 97 23.37 -3.20 -4.57
CA MET A 97 23.08 -1.79 -4.80
C MET A 97 22.07 -1.29 -3.78
N ASN A 98 22.35 -0.12 -3.20
CA ASN A 98 21.41 0.57 -2.32
C ASN A 98 20.68 1.67 -3.12
N PRO A 99 19.36 1.58 -3.31
CA PRO A 99 18.62 2.55 -4.12
C PRO A 99 18.63 3.96 -3.53
N LEU A 100 18.80 4.12 -2.21
CA LEU A 100 18.81 5.42 -1.55
C LEU A 100 20.02 6.28 -1.91
N GLN A 101 21.09 5.67 -2.45
CA GLN A 101 22.28 6.38 -2.90
C GLN A 101 22.07 7.08 -4.25
N TYR A 102 21.03 6.70 -4.98
CA TYR A 102 20.76 7.18 -6.34
C TYR A 102 19.41 7.88 -6.45
N VAL A 103 18.42 7.43 -5.67
CA VAL A 103 17.07 7.99 -5.63
C VAL A 103 16.71 8.35 -4.19
N PRO A 104 16.46 9.64 -3.89
CA PRO A 104 16.12 10.06 -2.55
C PRO A 104 14.73 9.53 -2.17
N PHE A 105 14.59 9.04 -0.94
CA PHE A 105 13.32 8.57 -0.41
C PHE A 105 12.56 9.71 0.25
N ASN A 106 11.76 10.42 -0.56
CA ASN A 106 11.10 11.67 -0.18
C ASN A 106 9.67 11.50 0.39
N GLN A 107 9.30 10.29 0.76
CA GLN A 107 7.95 9.96 1.23
C GLN A 107 7.98 9.24 2.57
N THR A 108 6.87 9.31 3.30
CA THR A 108 6.62 8.48 4.49
C THR A 108 5.56 7.45 4.17
N LEU A 109 5.83 6.20 4.49
CA LEU A 109 4.87 5.11 4.32
C LEU A 109 4.23 4.80 5.67
N TYR A 110 2.91 4.71 5.70
CA TYR A 110 2.13 4.29 6.84
C TYR A 110 1.45 2.97 6.52
N PHE A 111 1.62 1.97 7.37
CA PHE A 111 0.98 0.66 7.25
C PHE A 111 -0.07 0.52 8.35
N ILE A 112 -1.32 0.26 7.98
CA ILE A 112 -2.43 0.12 8.92
C ILE A 112 -3.39 -1.01 8.53
N ASN A 113 -4.07 -1.56 9.53
CA ASN A 113 -5.31 -2.31 9.31
C ASN A 113 -6.49 -1.33 9.24
N GLY A 114 -7.11 -1.20 8.06
CA GLY A 114 -8.26 -0.32 7.84
C GLY A 114 -9.56 -0.80 8.50
N ASP A 115 -9.63 -2.06 8.93
CA ASP A 115 -10.76 -2.60 9.68
C ASP A 115 -10.66 -2.33 11.19
N ASP A 116 -9.52 -1.83 11.66
CA ASP A 116 -9.26 -1.52 13.05
C ASP A 116 -9.51 -0.01 13.30
N PRO A 117 -10.62 0.37 13.96
CA PRO A 117 -10.96 1.77 14.15
C PRO A 117 -9.91 2.55 14.94
N ALA A 118 -9.17 1.88 15.83
CA ALA A 118 -8.11 2.53 16.60
C ALA A 118 -6.94 2.91 15.69
N GLN A 119 -6.58 2.07 14.72
CA GLN A 119 -5.52 2.35 13.74
C GLN A 119 -5.93 3.44 12.76
N VAL A 120 -7.20 3.45 12.32
CA VAL A 120 -7.75 4.53 11.50
C VAL A 120 -7.71 5.85 12.26
N ALA A 121 -8.13 5.86 13.53
CA ALA A 121 -8.05 7.05 14.38
C ALA A 121 -6.60 7.49 14.62
N TRP A 122 -5.68 6.54 14.81
CA TRP A 122 -4.25 6.81 14.91
C TRP A 122 -3.71 7.48 13.65
N MET A 123 -4.07 6.98 12.47
CA MET A 123 -3.64 7.53 11.19
C MET A 123 -4.12 8.98 11.00
N LYS A 124 -5.37 9.27 11.37
CA LYS A 124 -5.93 10.63 11.32
C LYS A 124 -5.19 11.65 12.19
N ARG A 125 -4.46 11.20 13.22
CA ARG A 125 -3.65 12.07 14.09
C ARG A 125 -2.23 12.27 13.57
N GLN A 126 -1.82 11.60 12.50
CA GLN A 126 -0.45 11.67 12.02
C GLN A 126 -0.22 12.95 11.23
N THR A 127 0.88 13.64 11.54
CA THR A 127 1.49 14.63 10.67
C THR A 127 2.72 13.98 10.03
N PRO A 128 2.72 13.75 8.70
CA PRO A 128 3.86 13.15 8.03
C PRO A 128 5.12 13.99 8.21
N PRO A 129 6.29 13.36 8.47
CA PRO A 129 7.57 14.07 8.54
C PRO A 129 8.08 14.53 7.16
N THR A 130 7.46 14.06 6.08
CA THR A 130 7.79 14.38 4.69
C THR A 130 6.59 15.03 3.98
N LEU A 131 6.85 15.81 2.92
CA LEU A 131 5.81 16.44 2.10
C LEU A 131 4.86 15.42 1.48
N GLU A 132 5.41 14.28 1.04
CA GLU A 132 4.62 13.18 0.49
C GLU A 132 4.43 12.07 1.53
N SER A 133 3.23 11.49 1.59
CA SER A 133 3.00 10.28 2.37
C SER A 133 2.05 9.32 1.65
N LYS A 134 2.19 8.03 1.95
CA LYS A 134 1.32 6.98 1.43
C LYS A 134 0.77 6.16 2.58
N ILE A 135 -0.53 5.92 2.52
CA ILE A 135 -1.24 5.04 3.44
C ILE A 135 -1.42 3.70 2.75
N ILE A 136 -0.90 2.65 3.35
CA ILE A 136 -0.86 1.29 2.82
C ILE A 136 -1.65 0.40 3.77
N LEU A 137 -2.72 -0.18 3.24
CA LEU A 137 -3.56 -1.11 3.97
C LEU A 137 -2.96 -2.51 3.90
N VAL A 138 -2.92 -3.19 5.04
CA VAL A 138 -2.67 -4.64 5.11
C VAL A 138 -3.98 -5.44 5.18
N GLN A 139 -5.07 -4.76 5.52
CA GLN A 139 -6.42 -5.29 5.60
C GLN A 139 -7.41 -4.12 5.53
N GLY A 140 -8.61 -4.37 4.99
CA GLY A 140 -9.71 -3.41 4.94
C GLY A 140 -10.12 -3.01 3.52
N SER A 141 -11.17 -2.20 3.43
CA SER A 141 -11.73 -1.73 2.16
C SER A 141 -11.02 -0.46 1.69
N ILE A 142 -10.47 -0.51 0.46
CA ILE A 142 -9.81 0.66 -0.15
C ILE A 142 -10.79 1.84 -0.27
N PRO A 143 -11.98 1.72 -0.91
CA PRO A 143 -12.91 2.84 -1.03
C PRO A 143 -13.37 3.43 0.30
N GLU A 144 -13.65 2.58 1.29
CA GLU A 144 -14.08 3.04 2.61
C GLU A 144 -12.96 3.83 3.30
N MET A 145 -11.71 3.36 3.18
CA MET A 145 -10.56 4.05 3.77
C MET A 145 -10.21 5.34 3.04
N GLN A 146 -10.29 5.39 1.71
CA GLN A 146 -10.11 6.64 0.96
C GLN A 146 -11.11 7.71 1.41
N LYS A 147 -12.38 7.31 1.58
CA LYS A 147 -13.43 8.21 2.08
C LYS A 147 -13.19 8.61 3.53
N SER A 148 -12.81 7.67 4.38
CA SER A 148 -12.63 7.92 5.83
C SER A 148 -11.42 8.82 6.13
N LEU A 149 -10.34 8.66 5.37
CA LEU A 149 -9.07 9.37 5.58
C LEU A 149 -8.92 10.59 4.67
N ASP A 150 -9.86 10.81 3.75
CA ASP A 150 -9.80 11.86 2.72
C ASP A 150 -8.43 11.90 2.02
N SER A 151 -7.94 10.71 1.66
CA SER A 151 -6.57 10.52 1.18
C SER A 151 -6.50 9.32 0.24
N ARG A 152 -5.52 9.34 -0.66
CA ARG A 152 -5.24 8.17 -1.48
C ARG A 152 -4.66 7.06 -0.60
N VAL A 153 -5.25 5.87 -0.70
CA VAL A 153 -4.77 4.68 -0.01
C VAL A 153 -4.36 3.62 -1.02
N TYR A 154 -3.41 2.79 -0.62
CA TYR A 154 -2.88 1.66 -1.36
C TYR A 154 -3.12 0.40 -0.53
N PHE A 155 -2.93 -0.78 -1.12
CA PHE A 155 -3.01 -2.04 -0.40
C PHE A 155 -1.72 -2.82 -0.66
N ASP A 156 -1.13 -3.41 0.37
CA ASP A 156 0.04 -4.27 0.22
C ASP A 156 -0.38 -5.65 -0.27
N GLN A 157 -0.77 -5.73 -1.55
CA GLN A 157 -1.30 -6.95 -2.13
C GLN A 157 -0.27 -8.08 -2.00
N ASN A 158 -0.69 -9.20 -1.42
CA ASN A 158 0.16 -10.36 -1.11
C ASN A 158 1.31 -10.09 -0.12
N GLY A 159 1.34 -8.93 0.55
CA GLY A 159 2.31 -8.62 1.60
C GLY A 159 3.73 -8.34 1.11
N VAL A 160 3.93 -7.95 -0.15
CA VAL A 160 5.27 -7.77 -0.75
C VAL A 160 6.09 -6.73 0.02
N LEU A 161 5.48 -5.59 0.36
CA LEU A 161 6.17 -4.54 1.10
C LEU A 161 6.40 -4.96 2.55
N CYS A 162 5.41 -5.56 3.20
CA CYS A 162 5.53 -6.08 4.56
C CYS A 162 6.67 -7.10 4.67
N GLN A 163 6.74 -8.07 3.76
CA GLN A 163 7.82 -9.06 3.73
C GLN A 163 9.18 -8.40 3.51
N ARG A 164 9.29 -7.54 2.48
CA ARG A 164 10.55 -6.87 2.15
C ARG A 164 11.06 -6.00 3.28
N LEU A 165 10.17 -5.24 3.91
CA LEU A 165 10.50 -4.32 4.99
C LEU A 165 10.60 -5.03 6.34
N GLY A 166 10.16 -6.29 6.46
CA GLY A 166 10.08 -7.09 7.69
C GLY A 166 9.00 -6.63 8.66
N ILE A 167 7.89 -6.08 8.15
CA ILE A 167 6.75 -5.63 8.93
C ILE A 167 5.86 -6.84 9.21
N ASP A 168 5.72 -7.20 10.47
CA ASP A 168 4.88 -8.28 10.99
C ASP A 168 3.77 -7.76 11.92
N GLN A 169 3.74 -6.45 12.18
CA GLN A 169 2.73 -5.81 13.02
C GLN A 169 2.43 -4.37 12.54
N VAL A 170 1.19 -3.93 12.73
CA VAL A 170 0.70 -2.59 12.38
C VAL A 170 -0.11 -1.96 13.53
N PRO A 171 -0.09 -0.62 13.73
CA PRO A 171 0.48 0.39 12.85
C PRO A 171 2.00 0.38 12.75
N ALA A 172 2.50 0.67 11.55
CA ALA A 172 3.92 0.88 11.29
C ALA A 172 4.15 2.14 10.42
N ARG A 173 5.28 2.80 10.63
CA ARG A 173 5.75 3.96 9.86
C ARG A 173 7.12 3.67 9.29
N VAL A 174 7.33 3.98 8.01
CA VAL A 174 8.63 3.90 7.35
C VAL A 174 9.02 5.24 6.78
N SER A 175 10.21 5.71 7.13
CA SER A 175 10.77 6.98 6.66
C SER A 175 12.27 6.85 6.37
N ALA A 176 12.82 7.74 5.56
CA ALA A 176 14.26 7.86 5.41
C ALA A 176 14.92 8.30 6.73
N VAL A 177 16.16 7.86 6.95
CA VAL A 177 17.06 8.50 7.92
C VAL A 177 17.83 9.60 7.19
N PRO A 178 17.69 10.88 7.58
CA PRO A 178 18.36 11.98 6.89
C PRO A 178 19.88 11.78 6.82
N GLY A 179 20.44 11.88 5.61
CA GLY A 179 21.88 11.76 5.39
C GLY A 179 22.43 10.33 5.47
N ASP A 180 21.57 9.32 5.52
CA ASP A 180 21.98 7.92 5.68
C ASP A 180 21.42 7.03 4.55
N ARG A 181 21.96 5.81 4.44
CA ARG A 181 21.55 4.78 3.47
C ARG A 181 20.50 3.81 4.00
N PHE A 182 19.94 4.08 5.18
CA PHE A 182 18.95 3.25 5.84
C PHE A 182 17.55 3.89 5.85
N LEU A 183 16.54 3.03 5.89
CA LEU A 183 15.19 3.41 6.28
C LEU A 183 14.99 3.13 7.77
N LYS A 184 14.21 3.97 8.44
CA LYS A 184 13.70 3.69 9.79
C LYS A 184 12.33 3.04 9.66
N VAL A 185 12.16 1.86 10.24
CA VAL A 185 10.87 1.20 10.42
C VAL A 185 10.48 1.33 11.88
N GLU A 186 9.34 1.96 12.14
CA GLU A 186 8.79 2.16 13.48
C GLU A 186 7.45 1.44 13.61
N PHE A 187 7.26 0.75 14.71
CA PHE A 187 6.01 0.13 15.10
C PHE A 187 5.43 0.96 16.24
N ILE A 188 4.22 1.47 16.04
CA ILE A 188 3.61 2.46 16.94
C ILE A 188 2.23 1.95 17.37
N PRO A 189 1.98 1.72 18.68
CA PRO A 189 0.67 1.36 19.16
C PRO A 189 -0.39 2.39 18.79
N ALA A 190 -1.55 1.92 18.31
CA ALA A 190 -2.63 2.79 17.86
C ALA A 190 -3.28 3.58 19.01
N GLU A 191 -3.31 2.94 20.18
CA GLU A 191 -3.76 3.51 21.44
C GLU A 191 -2.54 3.67 22.33
N GLU A 192 -2.39 4.85 22.93
CA GLU A 192 -1.40 5.02 23.99
C GLU A 192 -1.80 4.11 25.14
N GLY A 193 -0.93 3.17 25.50
CA GLY A 193 -1.18 2.30 26.64
C GLY A 193 -1.52 3.16 27.85
N ARG A 194 -2.74 3.00 28.38
CA ARG A 194 -3.06 3.47 29.72
C ARG A 194 -2.02 2.87 30.65
N LYS A 195 -1.14 3.70 31.18
CA LYS A 195 -0.36 3.37 32.37
C LYS A 195 -1.29 3.21 33.56
#